data_AF-A0A9X8VHM9-F1
#
_entry.id   AF-A0A9X8VHM9-F1
#
_cell.length_a   1.000
_cell.length_b   1.000
_cell.length_c   1.000
_cell.angle_alpha   90.00
_cell.angle_beta   90.00
_cell.angle_gamma   90.00
#
_symmetry.space_group_name_H-M   'P 1'
#
loop_
_entity.id
_entity.type
_entity.pdbx_description
1 polymer ?
#
loop_
_entity_poly.entity_id
_entity_poly.type
_entity_poly.pdbx_seq_one_letter_code
_entity_poly.pdbx_strand_id
1 'polypeptide(L)'
;GIFVSSACGGGGSCGQCRVVIKEGGGDILPTELSHINKREAKEGCRLACQVNVKQNLKIELPEEIFGVKKWECEVISNDNKATFIKELKLKIPDGEDVPFRAGGFIQIEAPAHDISYADFDVPQEYRGDWDKFNLFRYRSTVNDTTVRAYSMANYPEEKGIIMLNVRIATPPPNNPDVPP
;
A
#
# COMPACT_ATOMS: atom_id res chain seq x y z
N GLY A 1 0.29 -12.11 13.68
CA GLY A 1 1.55 -11.37 13.42
C GLY A 1 1.39 -9.93 13.88
N ILE A 2 2.47 -9.14 13.94
CA ILE A 2 2.44 -7.71 14.24
C ILE A 2 2.65 -6.93 12.94
N PHE A 3 1.83 -5.91 12.68
CA PHE A 3 1.86 -5.16 11.42
C PHE A 3 2.77 -3.93 11.49
N VAL A 4 4.01 -4.07 11.03
CA VAL A 4 4.91 -2.94 10.87
C VAL A 4 4.72 -2.33 9.46
N SER A 5 4.43 -1.03 9.40
CA SER A 5 4.19 -0.31 8.15
C SER A 5 5.29 -0.55 7.12
N SER A 6 4.94 -1.06 5.94
CA SER A 6 5.89 -1.27 4.84
C SER A 6 5.19 -1.08 3.49
N ALA A 7 5.50 0.02 2.81
CA ALA A 7 4.94 0.31 1.49
C ALA A 7 5.76 -0.27 0.33
N CYS A 8 7.04 -0.62 0.55
CA CYS A 8 7.97 -1.05 -0.50
C CYS A 8 8.16 -2.57 -0.63
N GLY A 9 7.39 -3.38 0.10
CA GLY A 9 7.52 -4.85 0.06
C GLY A 9 8.86 -5.39 0.58
N GLY A 10 9.60 -4.58 1.34
CA GLY A 10 10.84 -5.00 2.01
C GLY A 10 12.15 -4.54 1.35
N GLY A 11 12.08 -3.73 0.29
CA GLY A 11 13.27 -3.20 -0.39
C GLY A 11 14.02 -2.08 0.34
N GLY A 12 13.63 -1.70 1.56
CA GLY A 12 14.31 -0.66 2.35
C GLY A 12 14.17 0.77 1.81
N SER A 13 13.42 1.00 0.73
CA SER A 13 13.38 2.29 0.01
C SER A 13 12.33 3.28 0.49
N CYS A 14 11.31 2.83 1.22
CA CYS A 14 10.23 3.71 1.71
C CYS A 14 10.50 4.30 3.10
N GLY A 15 11.42 3.72 3.88
CA GLY A 15 11.71 4.15 5.25
C GLY A 15 10.56 4.04 6.26
N GLN A 16 9.43 3.41 5.93
CA GLN A 16 8.23 3.38 6.79
C GLN A 16 8.30 2.32 7.89
N CYS A 17 9.07 1.25 7.71
CA CYS A 17 9.16 0.13 8.64
C CYS A 17 10.10 0.40 9.83
N ARG A 18 10.06 1.62 10.36
CA ARG A 18 10.93 2.06 11.46
C ARG A 18 10.53 1.34 12.74
N VAL A 19 11.50 0.70 13.37
CA VAL A 19 11.34 0.01 14.65
C VAL A 19 12.50 0.35 15.55
N VAL A 20 12.29 0.30 16.87
CA VAL A 20 13.37 0.54 17.83
C VAL A 20 13.84 -0.81 18.36
N ILE A 21 15.06 -1.20 18.04
CA ILE A 21 15.66 -2.44 18.52
C ILE A 21 16.57 -2.11 19.71
N LYS A 22 16.20 -2.62 20.88
CA LYS A 22 16.97 -2.45 22.12
C LYS A 22 18.12 -3.44 22.21
N GLU A 23 17.92 -4.67 21.72
CA GLU A 23 18.90 -5.75 21.81
C GLU A 23 18.84 -6.64 20.56
N GLY A 24 20.00 -7.10 20.10
CA GLY A 24 20.12 -8.11 19.04
C GLY A 24 20.08 -7.59 17.59
N GLY A 25 19.91 -6.29 17.34
CA GLY A 25 19.71 -5.73 15.99
C GLY A 25 20.94 -5.65 15.06
N GLY A 26 22.13 -6.01 15.55
CA GLY A 26 23.39 -5.91 14.80
C GLY A 26 23.74 -4.48 14.37
N ASP A 27 24.63 -4.33 13.38
CA ASP A 27 25.07 -3.03 12.86
C ASP A 27 24.10 -2.45 11.84
N ILE A 28 23.96 -1.11 11.82
CA ILE A 28 23.11 -0.40 10.87
C ILE A 28 23.65 -0.54 9.44
N LEU A 29 22.77 -0.92 8.52
CA LEU A 29 23.15 -1.11 7.11
C LEU A 29 23.18 0.22 6.35
N PRO A 30 23.98 0.34 5.27
CA PRO A 30 23.99 1.54 4.43
C PRO A 30 22.62 1.91 3.85
N THR A 31 21.77 0.91 3.56
CA THR A 31 20.39 1.10 3.07
C THR A 31 19.47 1.75 4.11
N GLU A 32 19.80 1.63 5.40
CA GLU A 32 19.04 2.23 6.48
C GLU A 32 19.46 3.70 6.70
N LEU A 33 20.73 4.03 6.44
CA LEU A 33 21.30 5.36 6.67
C LEU A 33 20.72 6.46 5.75
N SER A 34 20.08 6.09 4.64
CA SER A 34 19.33 7.03 3.80
C SER A 34 18.05 7.55 4.47
N HIS A 35 17.50 6.80 5.45
CA HIS A 35 16.23 7.08 6.11
C HIS A 35 16.35 7.32 7.62
N ILE A 36 17.50 6.99 8.21
CA ILE A 36 17.74 7.03 9.66
C ILE A 36 18.97 7.90 9.92
N ASN A 37 18.77 8.96 10.70
CA ASN A 37 19.87 9.85 11.07
C ASN A 37 20.70 9.26 12.23
N LYS A 38 21.87 9.87 12.50
CA LYS A 38 22.78 9.39 13.56
C LYS A 38 22.15 9.37 14.96
N ARG A 39 21.23 10.29 15.27
CA ARG A 39 20.54 10.34 16.57
C ARG A 39 19.60 9.15 16.71
N GLU A 40 18.78 8.92 15.71
CA GLU A 40 17.82 7.81 15.67
C GLU A 40 18.53 6.46 15.69
N ALA A 41 19.63 6.32 14.94
CA ALA A 41 20.46 5.10 14.97
C ALA A 41 21.02 4.83 16.39
N LYS A 42 21.42 5.88 17.12
CA LYS A 42 21.89 5.77 18.52
C LYS A 42 20.77 5.36 19.48
N GLU A 43 19.53 5.75 19.18
CA GLU A 43 18.33 5.34 19.93
C GLU A 43 17.87 3.91 19.57
N GLY A 44 18.56 3.23 18.64
CA GLY A 44 18.25 1.88 18.20
C GLY A 44 17.22 1.81 17.07
N CYS A 45 16.93 2.94 16.39
CA CYS A 45 16.03 2.96 15.24
C CYS A 45 16.64 2.17 14.08
N ARG A 46 15.86 1.25 13.50
CA ARG A 46 16.21 0.36 12.39
C ARG A 46 15.04 0.20 11.42
N LEU A 47 15.32 -0.23 10.20
CA LEU A 47 14.28 -0.62 9.23
C LEU A 47 14.01 -2.12 9.37
N ALA A 48 12.82 -2.49 9.86
CA ALA A 48 12.46 -3.88 10.12
C ALA A 48 12.66 -4.81 8.92
N CYS A 49 12.42 -4.31 7.69
CA CYS A 49 12.60 -5.12 6.49
C CYS A 49 14.06 -5.38 6.08
N GLN A 50 15.02 -4.66 6.66
CA GLN A 50 16.45 -4.80 6.36
C GLN A 50 17.22 -5.52 7.48
N VAL A 51 16.61 -5.65 8.66
CA VAL A 51 17.25 -6.30 9.81
C VAL A 51 17.18 -7.82 9.66
N ASN A 52 18.36 -8.45 9.62
CA ASN A 52 18.48 -9.90 9.60
C ASN A 52 18.29 -10.49 11.01
N VAL A 53 17.30 -11.35 11.19
CA VAL A 53 17.01 -12.01 12.47
C VAL A 53 17.92 -13.24 12.63
N LYS A 54 19.11 -13.05 13.20
CA LYS A 54 20.09 -14.13 13.48
C LYS A 54 20.15 -14.54 14.96
N GLN A 55 19.59 -13.71 15.84
CA GLN A 55 19.56 -13.90 17.28
C GLN A 55 18.27 -13.31 17.85
N ASN A 56 18.00 -13.57 19.13
CA ASN A 56 16.85 -12.99 19.82
C ASN A 56 16.89 -11.46 19.75
N LEU A 57 15.75 -10.86 19.40
CA LEU A 57 15.58 -9.42 19.29
C LEU A 57 14.67 -8.91 20.40
N LYS A 58 14.99 -7.73 20.93
CA LYS A 58 14.10 -6.97 21.79
C LYS A 58 13.69 -5.70 21.05
N ILE A 59 12.44 -5.65 20.62
CA ILE A 59 11.91 -4.60 19.76
C ILE A 59 10.84 -3.81 20.53
N GLU A 60 10.93 -2.49 20.46
CA GLU A 60 9.93 -1.55 20.94
C GLU A 60 9.19 -0.96 19.72
N LEU A 61 7.86 -0.98 19.79
CA LEU A 61 6.95 -0.50 18.75
C LEU A 61 5.95 0.47 19.38
N PRO A 62 5.52 1.53 18.66
CA PRO A 62 4.41 2.37 19.09
C PRO A 62 3.15 1.54 19.37
N GLU A 63 2.40 1.87 20.43
CA GLU A 63 1.17 1.15 20.80
C GLU A 63 0.14 1.10 19.67
N GLU A 64 0.09 2.15 18.83
CA GLU A 64 -0.79 2.26 17.67
C GLU A 64 -0.62 1.09 16.67
N ILE A 65 0.59 0.51 16.58
CA ILE A 65 0.88 -0.63 15.69
C ILE A 65 0.11 -1.90 16.11
N PHE A 66 -0.20 -2.04 17.40
CA PHE A 66 -0.94 -3.19 17.90
C PHE A 66 -2.45 -3.08 17.62
N GLY A 67 -2.93 -1.91 17.17
CA GLY A 67 -4.33 -1.65 16.83
C GLY A 67 -4.70 -1.94 15.37
N VAL A 68 -3.75 -2.38 14.53
CA VAL A 68 -4.01 -2.66 13.11
C VAL A 68 -4.92 -3.88 12.98
N LYS A 69 -6.15 -3.65 12.50
CA LYS A 69 -7.12 -4.70 12.16
C LYS A 69 -7.15 -4.93 10.65
N LYS A 70 -7.57 -6.13 10.25
CA LYS A 70 -7.87 -6.47 8.86
C LYS A 70 -9.39 -6.52 8.71
N TRP A 71 -9.90 -5.84 7.69
CA TRP A 71 -11.32 -5.83 7.37
C TRP A 71 -11.53 -6.41 5.97
N GLU A 72 -12.53 -7.28 5.85
CA GLU A 72 -13.08 -7.66 4.55
C GLU A 72 -14.21 -6.69 4.26
N CYS A 73 -14.09 -5.93 3.16
CA CYS A 73 -15.01 -4.86 2.82
C CYS A 73 -15.78 -5.19 1.55
N GLU A 74 -17.00 -4.67 1.42
CA GLU A 74 -17.83 -4.82 0.22
C GLU A 74 -17.64 -3.62 -0.70
N VAL A 75 -17.50 -3.85 -2.01
CA VAL A 75 -17.40 -2.75 -2.99
C VAL A 75 -18.79 -2.12 -3.18
N ILE A 76 -18.95 -0.87 -2.75
CA ILE A 76 -20.17 -0.08 -2.98
C ILE A 76 -20.16 0.48 -4.40
N SER A 77 -19.04 1.08 -4.81
CA SER A 77 -18.85 1.59 -6.16
C SER A 77 -17.36 1.71 -6.53
N ASN A 78 -17.08 1.77 -7.84
CA ASN A 78 -15.72 1.85 -8.40
C ASN A 78 -15.70 2.69 -9.69
N ASP A 79 -16.21 3.92 -9.58
CA ASP A 79 -16.49 4.79 -10.72
C ASP A 79 -15.25 5.59 -11.15
N ASN A 80 -15.12 5.89 -12.44
CA ASN A 80 -14.07 6.79 -12.91
C ASN A 80 -14.34 8.24 -12.45
N LYS A 81 -13.32 8.90 -11.90
CA LYS A 81 -13.30 10.36 -11.66
C LYS A 81 -12.41 11.10 -12.64
N ALA A 82 -11.49 10.37 -13.28
CA ALA A 82 -10.66 10.84 -14.36
C ALA A 82 -10.34 9.67 -15.29
N THR A 83 -9.71 9.97 -16.44
CA THR A 83 -9.29 8.97 -17.43
C THR A 83 -8.57 7.77 -16.82
N PHE A 84 -7.67 8.01 -15.85
CA PHE A 84 -6.83 6.98 -15.23
C PHE A 84 -7.06 6.79 -13.73
N ILE A 85 -8.12 7.37 -13.16
CA ILE A 85 -8.38 7.34 -11.72
C ILE A 85 -9.81 6.88 -11.46
N LYS A 86 -9.95 5.84 -10.64
CA LYS A 86 -11.24 5.40 -10.09
C LYS A 86 -11.34 5.77 -8.61
N GLU A 87 -12.54 6.17 -8.20
CA GLU A 87 -12.92 6.32 -6.79
C GLU A 87 -13.51 4.98 -6.34
N LEU A 88 -12.75 4.26 -5.51
CA LEU A 88 -13.19 3.01 -4.90
C LEU A 88 -13.86 3.33 -3.57
N LYS A 89 -15.15 3.01 -3.44
CA LYS A 89 -15.91 3.11 -2.19
C LYS A 89 -16.15 1.72 -1.65
N LEU A 90 -15.67 1.49 -0.42
CA LEU A 90 -15.82 0.23 0.28
C LEU A 90 -16.70 0.42 1.51
N LYS A 91 -17.62 -0.53 1.73
CA LYS A 91 -18.40 -0.63 2.96
C LYS A 91 -17.60 -1.42 4.00
N ILE A 92 -17.39 -0.82 5.16
CA ILE A 92 -16.80 -1.51 6.32
C ILE A 92 -17.89 -2.40 6.95
N PRO A 93 -17.55 -3.60 7.49
CA PRO A 93 -18.50 -4.42 8.24
C PRO A 93 -19.24 -3.64 9.33
N ASP A 94 -20.53 -3.97 9.52
CA ASP A 94 -21.39 -3.24 10.44
C ASP A 94 -20.84 -3.26 11.89
N GLY A 95 -20.77 -2.09 12.52
CA GLY A 95 -20.25 -1.94 13.89
C GLY A 95 -18.75 -1.71 14.01
N GLU A 96 -18.02 -1.66 12.89
CA GLU A 96 -16.61 -1.26 12.86
C GLU A 96 -16.41 0.12 12.22
N ASP A 97 -15.59 0.94 12.87
CA ASP A 97 -15.07 2.20 12.32
C ASP A 97 -13.55 2.07 12.19
N VAL A 98 -12.97 2.64 11.14
CA VAL A 98 -11.51 2.73 11.01
C VAL A 98 -11.05 3.96 11.80
N PRO A 99 -10.32 3.82 12.92
CA PRO A 99 -9.80 4.95 13.66
C PRO A 99 -8.57 5.51 12.93
N PHE A 100 -8.78 6.26 11.85
CA PHE A 100 -7.68 6.90 11.10
C PHE A 100 -7.62 8.41 11.39
N ARG A 101 -6.42 8.97 11.30
CA ARG A 101 -6.21 10.42 11.22
C ARG A 101 -6.18 10.83 9.76
N ALA A 102 -6.68 12.02 9.44
CA ALA A 102 -6.57 12.58 8.10
C ALA A 102 -5.09 12.58 7.62
N GLY A 103 -4.87 12.12 6.40
CA GLY A 103 -3.52 11.85 5.86
C GLY A 103 -2.99 10.43 6.13
N GLY A 104 -3.75 9.60 6.84
CA GLY A 104 -3.47 8.16 6.97
C GLY A 104 -3.67 7.39 5.67
N PHE A 105 -3.13 6.18 5.64
CA PHE A 105 -3.29 5.23 4.54
C PHE A 105 -3.71 3.87 5.09
N ILE A 106 -4.36 3.08 4.24
CA ILE A 106 -4.62 1.66 4.49
C ILE A 106 -3.78 0.82 3.53
N GLN A 107 -3.70 -0.47 3.82
CA GLN A 107 -3.11 -1.44 2.92
C GLN A 107 -4.21 -2.32 2.32
N ILE A 108 -4.26 -2.40 0.99
CA ILE A 108 -5.08 -3.39 0.29
C ILE A 108 -4.22 -4.61 0.01
N GLU A 109 -4.75 -5.77 0.37
CA GLU A 109 -4.21 -7.08 0.02
C GLU A 109 -5.01 -7.61 -1.17
N ALA A 110 -4.31 -7.94 -2.26
CA ALA A 110 -4.89 -8.59 -3.43
C ALA A 110 -4.35 -10.03 -3.51
N PRO A 111 -5.22 -11.06 -3.53
CA PRO A 111 -4.78 -12.44 -3.73
C PRO A 111 -4.22 -12.63 -5.14
N ALA A 112 -3.65 -13.81 -5.43
CA ALA A 112 -3.21 -14.15 -6.78
C ALA A 112 -4.37 -13.99 -7.78
N HIS A 113 -4.10 -13.30 -8.89
CA HIS A 113 -5.14 -12.91 -9.86
C HIS A 113 -4.57 -12.79 -11.28
N ASP A 114 -5.46 -12.87 -12.26
CA ASP A 114 -5.15 -12.69 -13.67
C ASP A 114 -6.27 -11.86 -14.31
N ILE A 115 -6.00 -10.58 -14.56
CA ILE A 115 -7.01 -9.57 -14.91
C ILE A 115 -6.68 -8.94 -16.26
N SER A 116 -7.68 -8.84 -17.13
CA SER A 116 -7.59 -8.12 -18.41
C SER A 116 -8.05 -6.67 -18.23
N TYR A 117 -7.33 -5.71 -18.82
CA TYR A 117 -7.79 -4.32 -18.83
C TYR A 117 -9.08 -4.16 -19.65
N ALA A 118 -9.33 -5.05 -20.60
CA ALA A 118 -10.57 -5.11 -21.38
C ALA A 118 -11.83 -5.33 -20.52
N ASP A 119 -11.69 -5.90 -19.32
CA ASP A 119 -12.81 -6.16 -18.40
C ASP A 119 -13.15 -4.94 -17.53
N PHE A 120 -12.41 -3.82 -17.68
CA PHE A 120 -12.66 -2.62 -16.89
C PHE A 120 -13.85 -1.81 -17.43
N ASP A 121 -14.77 -1.49 -16.53
CA ASP A 121 -15.86 -0.54 -16.79
C ASP A 121 -15.32 0.90 -16.87
N VAL A 122 -15.01 1.35 -18.08
CA VAL A 122 -14.60 2.73 -18.37
C VAL A 122 -15.73 3.45 -19.12
N PRO A 123 -16.34 4.52 -18.58
CA PRO A 123 -17.35 5.31 -19.27
C PRO A 123 -16.83 5.99 -20.54
N GLN A 124 -17.71 6.23 -21.52
CA GLN A 124 -17.34 6.79 -22.84
C GLN A 124 -16.56 8.11 -22.75
N GLU A 125 -16.90 8.97 -21.79
CA GLU A 125 -16.21 10.25 -21.57
C GLU A 125 -14.72 10.10 -21.23
N TYR A 126 -14.32 8.93 -20.69
CA TYR A 126 -12.95 8.63 -20.29
C TYR A 126 -12.23 7.67 -21.24
N ARG A 127 -12.90 7.13 -22.27
CA ARG A 127 -12.32 6.12 -23.18
C ARG A 127 -11.34 6.68 -24.20
N GLY A 128 -11.34 7.99 -24.48
CA GLY A 128 -10.56 8.58 -25.58
C GLY A 128 -9.07 8.18 -25.57
N ASP A 129 -8.39 8.27 -24.42
CA ASP A 129 -6.99 7.84 -24.32
C ASP A 129 -6.84 6.31 -24.24
N TRP A 130 -7.84 5.60 -23.68
CA TRP A 130 -7.82 4.14 -23.62
C TRP A 130 -7.84 3.52 -25.01
N ASP A 131 -8.67 4.04 -25.89
CA ASP A 131 -8.76 3.59 -27.28
C ASP A 131 -7.53 4.05 -28.08
N LYS A 132 -7.13 5.32 -27.93
CA LYS A 132 -5.99 5.90 -28.65
C LYS A 132 -4.68 5.16 -28.40
N PHE A 133 -4.43 4.75 -27.16
CA PHE A 133 -3.21 4.03 -26.79
C PHE A 133 -3.42 2.51 -26.69
N ASN A 134 -4.60 2.02 -27.08
CA ASN A 134 -4.97 0.61 -27.03
C ASN A 134 -4.71 -0.01 -25.64
N LEU A 135 -5.09 0.70 -24.57
CA LEU A 135 -4.80 0.30 -23.19
C LEU A 135 -5.54 -0.99 -22.78
N PHE A 136 -6.67 -1.29 -23.42
CA PHE A 136 -7.43 -2.51 -23.18
C PHE A 136 -6.67 -3.79 -23.57
N ARG A 137 -5.55 -3.68 -24.29
CA ARG A 137 -4.69 -4.84 -24.64
C ARG A 137 -3.93 -5.43 -23.44
N TYR A 138 -3.77 -4.66 -22.36
CA TYR A 138 -2.93 -5.06 -21.24
C TYR A 138 -3.63 -6.11 -20.37
N ARG A 139 -2.81 -6.99 -19.78
CA ARG A 139 -3.22 -8.02 -18.82
C ARG A 139 -2.21 -8.04 -17.69
N SER A 140 -2.68 -8.06 -16.45
CA SER A 140 -1.82 -8.18 -15.26
C SER A 140 -2.05 -9.55 -14.63
N THR A 141 -0.98 -10.34 -14.57
CA THR A 141 -0.98 -11.67 -13.95
C THR A 141 -0.05 -11.65 -12.75
N VAL A 142 -0.62 -11.88 -11.56
CA VAL A 142 0.09 -11.86 -10.29
C VAL A 142 -0.10 -13.20 -9.61
N ASN A 143 0.99 -13.94 -9.42
CA ASN A 143 0.97 -15.31 -8.89
C ASN A 143 0.96 -15.40 -7.37
N ASP A 144 1.29 -14.31 -6.69
CA ASP A 144 1.42 -14.24 -5.23
C ASP A 144 0.47 -13.19 -4.65
N THR A 145 0.14 -13.33 -3.36
CA THR A 145 -0.61 -12.27 -2.66
C THR A 145 0.24 -11.02 -2.56
N THR A 146 -0.29 -9.89 -3.00
CA THR A 146 0.41 -8.60 -2.99
C THR A 146 -0.29 -7.59 -2.11
N VAL A 147 0.50 -6.71 -1.50
CA VAL A 147 -0.01 -5.65 -0.63
C VAL A 147 0.47 -4.29 -1.14
N ARG A 148 -0.44 -3.31 -1.20
CA ARG A 148 -0.14 -1.93 -1.59
C ARG A 148 -0.83 -0.94 -0.66
N ALA A 149 -0.14 0.16 -0.38
CA ALA A 149 -0.66 1.24 0.45
C ALA A 149 -1.46 2.25 -0.39
N TYR A 150 -2.63 2.65 0.10
CA TYR A 150 -3.49 3.65 -0.51
C TYR A 150 -3.95 4.67 0.53
N SER A 151 -3.81 5.95 0.22
CA SER A 151 -4.22 7.03 1.12
C SER A 151 -5.75 7.14 1.21
N MET A 152 -6.25 7.43 2.41
CA MET A 152 -7.66 7.72 2.62
C MET A 152 -8.06 9.01 1.90
N ALA A 153 -9.13 8.94 1.11
CA ALA A 153 -9.74 10.10 0.46
C ALA A 153 -10.88 10.71 1.30
N ASN A 154 -11.50 9.93 2.18
CA ASN A 154 -12.57 10.38 3.09
C ASN A 154 -12.02 11.03 4.37
N TYR A 155 -12.82 11.88 5.02
CA TYR A 155 -12.49 12.44 6.34
C TYR A 155 -12.98 11.51 7.47
N PRO A 156 -12.36 11.53 8.68
CA PRO A 156 -12.63 10.55 9.74
C PRO A 156 -14.08 10.44 10.25
N GLU A 157 -14.92 11.44 9.99
CA GLU A 157 -16.34 11.42 10.38
C GLU A 157 -17.26 10.85 9.26
N GLU A 158 -16.74 10.55 8.07
CA GLU A 158 -17.42 9.71 7.07
C GLU A 158 -17.32 8.24 7.48
N LYS A 159 -18.10 7.91 8.51
CA LYS A 159 -18.11 6.60 9.14
C LYS A 159 -18.68 5.50 8.24
N GLY A 160 -18.27 4.27 8.52
CA GLY A 160 -18.76 3.07 7.82
C GLY A 160 -18.29 2.89 6.37
N ILE A 161 -17.52 3.84 5.82
CA ILE A 161 -16.99 3.76 4.46
C ILE A 161 -15.49 4.04 4.41
N ILE A 162 -14.84 3.44 3.41
CA ILE A 162 -13.49 3.77 2.99
C ILE A 162 -13.56 4.30 1.56
N MET A 163 -12.96 5.46 1.31
CA MET A 163 -12.84 6.02 -0.04
C MET A 163 -11.38 6.11 -0.44
N LEU A 164 -11.06 5.63 -1.65
CA LEU A 164 -9.72 5.66 -2.22
C LEU A 164 -9.76 6.20 -3.64
N ASN A 165 -8.74 6.97 -4.01
CA ASN A 165 -8.49 7.34 -5.39
C ASN A 165 -7.35 6.49 -5.94
N VAL A 166 -7.69 5.49 -6.75
CA VAL A 166 -6.74 4.51 -7.29
C VAL A 166 -6.42 4.88 -8.73
N ARG A 167 -5.14 5.21 -8.97
CA ARG A 167 -4.63 5.43 -10.33
C ARG A 167 -4.20 4.10 -10.94
N ILE A 168 -4.61 3.83 -12.17
CA ILE A 168 -4.10 2.69 -12.93
C ILE A 168 -2.62 2.92 -13.28
N ALA A 169 -1.77 1.95 -12.95
CA ALA A 169 -0.38 1.95 -13.37
C ALA A 169 -0.30 1.28 -14.75
N THR A 170 -0.04 2.08 -15.78
CA THR A 170 0.22 1.55 -17.13
C THR A 170 1.72 1.45 -17.36
N PRO A 171 2.18 0.51 -18.22
CA PRO A 171 3.55 0.49 -18.69
C PRO A 171 4.00 1.86 -19.21
N PRO A 172 5.25 2.27 -18.98
CA PRO A 172 5.72 3.57 -19.40
C PRO A 172 5.76 3.64 -20.95
N PRO A 173 5.47 4.79 -21.58
CA PRO A 173 5.36 4.88 -23.04
C PRO A 173 6.62 4.46 -23.82
N ASN A 174 7.79 4.59 -23.18
CA ASN A 174 9.08 4.21 -23.76
C ASN A 174 9.42 2.72 -23.58
N ASN A 175 8.62 1.96 -22.83
CA ASN A 175 8.79 0.52 -22.66
C ASN A 175 7.41 -0.15 -22.50
N PRO A 176 6.64 -0.26 -23.59
CA PRO A 176 5.23 -0.67 -23.55
C PRO A 176 5.00 -2.16 -23.27
N ASP A 177 6.04 -2.98 -23.36
CA ASP A 177 5.94 -4.45 -23.25
C ASP A 177 6.24 -4.95 -21.83
N VAL A 178 6.59 -4.06 -20.89
CA VAL A 178 6.72 -4.47 -19.49
C VAL A 178 5.35 -4.79 -18.89
N PRO A 179 5.28 -5.73 -17.94
CA PRO A 179 4.04 -6.02 -17.24
C PRO A 179 3.43 -4.77 -16.58
N PRO A 180 2.11 -4.57 -16.69
CA PRO A 180 1.39 -3.54 -15.95
C PRO A 180 1.36 -3.82 -14.44
#